data_AF-A0A8S2ZSN8-F1
#
_entry.id   AF-A0A8S2ZSN8-F1
#
_cell.length_a   1.000
_cell.length_b   1.000
_cell.length_c   1.000
_cell.angle_alpha   90.00
_cell.angle_beta   90.00
_cell.angle_gamma   90.00
#
_symmetry.space_group_name_H-M   'P 1'
#
loop_
_entity.id
_entity.type
_entity.pdbx_description
1 polymer ?
#
loop_
_entity_poly.entity_id
_entity_poly.type
_entity_poly.pdbx_seq_one_letter_code
_entity_poly.pdbx_strand_id
1 'polypeptide(L)'
;SDLYSASPKSTIHQRRRASERQHSVYAKHDVIISGGVFNTPQILQLSGVGDKKLLKKHHIKVKEHLPGVGRNMQDHHEVTYILKMKQDWNFLTGCTFGATDDDPCLAEYFETRK
;
A
#
# COMPACT_ATOMS: atom_id res chain seq x y z
N SER A 1 17.19 -0.78 18.18
CA SER A 1 17.92 -0.63 16.90
C SER A 1 16.87 -0.70 15.81
N ASP A 2 16.23 0.43 15.56
CA ASP A 2 15.04 0.47 14.71
C ASP A 2 15.49 0.77 13.28
N LEU A 3 15.35 -0.22 12.41
CA LEU A 3 15.66 -0.12 10.98
C LEU A 3 14.61 0.70 10.20
N TYR A 4 13.51 1.10 10.84
CA TYR A 4 12.38 1.75 10.17
C TYR A 4 12.24 3.22 10.58
N SER A 5 12.44 4.11 9.62
CA SER A 5 12.47 5.57 9.79
C SER A 5 11.13 6.17 10.24
N ALA A 6 10.02 5.45 10.07
CA ALA A 6 8.68 5.92 10.47
C ALA A 6 8.24 5.46 11.88
N SER A 7 9.14 4.87 12.69
CA SER A 7 8.85 4.62 14.11
C SER A 7 8.72 5.96 14.87
N PRO A 8 7.73 6.14 15.77
CA PRO A 8 7.62 7.34 16.61
C PRO A 8 8.79 7.52 17.59
N LYS A 9 9.67 6.51 17.73
CA LYS A 9 10.95 6.62 18.44
C LYS A 9 12.11 7.03 17.53
N SER A 10 11.88 7.28 16.23
CA SER A 10 12.95 7.65 15.30
C SER A 10 13.42 9.09 15.53
N THR A 11 14.68 9.22 15.92
CA THR A 11 15.34 10.50 16.23
C THR A 11 15.89 11.19 14.97
N ILE A 12 15.26 10.99 13.81
CA ILE A 12 15.80 11.39 12.49
C ILE A 12 15.81 12.92 12.29
N HIS A 13 15.05 13.69 13.07
CA HIS A 13 15.01 15.16 12.94
C HIS A 13 16.30 15.90 13.36
N GLN A 14 17.36 15.21 13.80
CA GLN A 14 18.60 15.86 14.25
C GLN A 14 19.86 15.63 13.41
N ARG A 15 19.80 15.04 12.21
CA ARG A 15 21.01 14.90 11.36
C ARG A 15 20.82 15.39 9.93
N ARG A 16 21.07 16.69 9.73
CA ARG A 16 21.51 17.23 8.43
C ARG A 16 22.92 16.68 8.11
N ARG A 17 23.15 16.26 6.86
CA ARG A 17 24.45 15.85 6.26
C ARG A 17 25.19 14.68 6.92
N ALA A 18 24.66 13.46 6.80
CA ALA A 18 25.44 12.24 6.94
C ALA A 18 25.53 11.56 5.57
N SER A 19 26.71 11.06 5.19
CA SER A 19 26.93 10.34 3.94
C SER A 19 25.86 9.29 3.70
N GLU A 20 25.45 9.13 2.44
CA GLU A 20 24.55 8.09 1.94
C GLU A 20 25.11 6.70 2.30
N ARG A 21 24.80 6.23 3.51
CA ARG A 21 25.32 4.97 4.04
C ARG A 21 24.42 3.86 3.50
N GLN A 22 24.94 3.10 2.55
CA GLN A 22 24.34 1.84 2.15
C GLN A 22 24.48 0.84 3.31
N HIS A 23 23.38 0.17 3.63
CA HIS A 23 23.34 -0.90 4.63
C HIS A 23 22.96 -2.21 3.94
N SER A 24 23.58 -3.31 4.37
CA SER A 24 23.24 -4.65 3.93
C SER A 24 22.74 -5.48 5.11
N VAL A 25 21.63 -6.19 4.91
CA VAL A 25 21.02 -7.08 5.90
C VAL A 25 20.80 -8.43 5.22
N TYR A 26 20.99 -9.51 5.96
CA TYR A 26 20.88 -10.88 5.47
C TYR A 26 19.77 -11.62 6.23
N ALA A 27 19.03 -12.48 5.53
CA ALA A 27 18.05 -13.39 6.11
C ALA A 27 18.58 -14.82 6.06
N LYS A 28 18.30 -15.62 7.11
CA LYS A 28 18.72 -17.03 7.18
C LYS A 28 17.88 -17.95 6.29
N HIS A 29 16.62 -17.59 6.07
CA HIS A 29 15.66 -18.42 5.35
C HIS A 29 15.22 -17.66 4.10
N ASP A 30 14.21 -16.80 4.22
CA ASP A 30 13.59 -16.13 3.10
C ASP A 30 13.52 -14.61 3.29
N VAL A 31 13.38 -13.91 2.17
CA VAL A 31 13.08 -12.47 2.12
C VAL A 31 11.71 -12.28 1.48
N ILE A 32 10.76 -11.75 2.25
CA ILE A 32 9.42 -11.43 1.77
C ILE A 32 9.39 -9.97 1.34
N ILE A 33 8.97 -9.70 0.11
CA ILE A 33 8.84 -8.34 -0.42
C ILE A 33 7.37 -7.91 -0.33
N SER A 34 7.10 -6.92 0.52
CA SER A 34 5.75 -6.39 0.75
C SER A 34 5.68 -4.88 0.51
N GLY A 35 6.28 -4.41 -0.60
CA GLY A 35 6.31 -2.99 -0.98
C GLY A 35 5.03 -2.45 -1.61
N GLY A 36 3.97 -3.26 -1.71
CA GLY A 36 2.73 -2.92 -2.40
C GLY A 36 2.86 -2.95 -3.92
N VAL A 37 1.77 -2.61 -4.62
CA VAL A 37 1.63 -2.76 -6.09
C VAL A 37 2.67 -1.97 -6.89
N PHE A 38 3.20 -0.86 -6.35
CA PHE A 38 4.18 -0.02 -7.03
C PHE A 38 5.63 -0.40 -6.68
N ASN A 39 5.96 -0.54 -5.39
CA ASN A 39 7.37 -0.72 -5.00
C ASN A 39 7.86 -2.16 -5.14
N THR A 40 6.99 -3.17 -4.95
CA THR A 40 7.38 -4.58 -5.14
C THR A 40 7.92 -4.86 -6.55
N PRO A 41 7.22 -4.50 -7.65
CA PRO A 41 7.78 -4.73 -8.99
C PRO A 41 9.03 -3.89 -9.26
N GLN A 42 9.14 -2.68 -8.70
CA GLN A 42 10.34 -1.86 -8.82
C GLN A 42 11.56 -2.51 -8.14
N ILE A 43 11.40 -3.00 -6.91
CA ILE A 43 12.45 -3.70 -6.15
C ILE A 43 12.93 -4.93 -6.92
N LEU A 44 12.00 -5.72 -7.47
CA LEU A 44 12.33 -6.90 -8.28
C LEU A 44 13.13 -6.51 -9.54
N GLN A 45 12.67 -5.50 -10.28
CA GLN A 45 13.36 -5.02 -11.49
C GLN A 45 14.76 -4.50 -11.18
N LEU A 46 14.92 -3.65 -10.15
CA LEU A 46 16.24 -3.17 -9.69
C LEU A 46 17.15 -4.30 -9.21
N SER A 47 16.56 -5.40 -8.71
CA SER A 47 17.29 -6.60 -8.30
C SER A 47 17.66 -7.53 -9.46
N GLY A 48 17.26 -7.19 -10.70
CA GLY A 48 17.56 -7.95 -11.92
C GLY A 48 16.48 -8.96 -12.32
N VAL A 49 15.28 -8.89 -11.75
CA VAL A 49 14.14 -9.80 -12.03
C VAL A 49 13.05 -9.02 -12.77
N GLY A 50 12.86 -9.30 -14.07
CA GLY A 50 11.88 -8.57 -14.89
C GLY A 50 12.03 -8.77 -16.40
N ASP A 51 11.42 -7.89 -17.19
CA ASP A 51 11.55 -7.93 -18.65
C ASP A 51 13.00 -7.65 -19.09
N LYS A 52 13.57 -8.56 -19.89
CA LYS A 52 14.98 -8.51 -20.30
C LYS A 52 15.30 -7.27 -21.14
N LYS A 53 14.37 -6.78 -21.97
CA LYS A 53 14.59 -5.58 -22.79
C LYS A 53 14.59 -4.33 -21.90
N LEU A 54 13.63 -4.25 -20.97
CA LEU A 54 13.57 -3.16 -19.99
C LEU A 54 14.83 -3.10 -19.11
N LEU A 55 15.23 -4.23 -18.51
CA LEU A 55 16.40 -4.27 -17.64
C LEU A 55 17.68 -3.88 -18.37
N LYS A 56 17.88 -4.37 -19.60
CA LYS A 56 19.02 -3.99 -20.44
C LYS A 56 19.02 -2.50 -20.81
N LYS A 57 17.86 -1.93 -21.11
CA LYS A 57 17.72 -0.48 -21.39
C LYS A 57 18.21 0.37 -20.22
N HIS A 58 18.07 -0.13 -18.99
CA HIS A 58 18.50 0.55 -17.77
C HIS A 58 19.86 0.05 -17.23
N HIS A 59 20.64 -0.69 -18.02
CA HIS A 59 21.96 -1.22 -17.62
C HIS A 59 21.93 -2.12 -16.37
N ILE A 60 20.79 -2.78 -16.11
CA ILE A 60 20.64 -3.71 -14.98
C ILE A 60 20.99 -5.12 -15.45
N LYS A 61 21.86 -5.81 -14.70
CA LYS A 61 22.17 -7.23 -14.95
C LYS A 61 20.91 -8.06 -14.78
N VAL A 62 20.54 -8.77 -15.84
CA VAL A 62 19.39 -9.69 -15.84
C VAL A 62 19.78 -10.93 -15.05
N LYS A 63 19.11 -11.15 -13.91
CA LYS A 63 19.18 -12.41 -13.16
C LYS A 63 18.12 -13.38 -13.65
N GLU A 64 16.90 -12.91 -13.88
CA GLU A 64 15.77 -13.74 -14.30
C GLU A 64 14.85 -12.96 -15.25
N HIS A 65 14.40 -13.61 -16.33
CA HIS A 65 13.51 -12.97 -17.31
C HIS A 65 12.04 -13.28 -17.00
N LEU A 66 11.42 -12.39 -16.22
CA LEU A 66 9.99 -12.44 -15.89
C LEU A 66 9.26 -11.22 -16.47
N PRO A 67 8.77 -11.27 -17.72
CA PRO A 67 8.16 -10.11 -18.38
C PRO A 67 6.86 -9.64 -17.71
N GLY A 68 6.24 -10.45 -16.85
CA GLY A 68 5.05 -10.09 -16.08
C GLY A 68 5.32 -9.12 -14.92
N VAL A 69 6.57 -8.97 -14.45
CA VAL A 69 6.89 -8.08 -13.33
C VAL A 69 6.66 -6.63 -13.71
N GLY A 70 5.76 -5.95 -12.98
CA GLY A 70 5.34 -4.58 -13.25
C GLY A 70 4.31 -4.45 -14.38
N ARG A 71 3.68 -5.56 -14.79
CA ARG A 71 2.57 -5.60 -15.75
C ARG A 71 1.28 -6.00 -15.03
N ASN A 72 0.16 -5.92 -15.76
CA ASN A 72 -1.17 -6.27 -15.25
C ASN A 72 -1.54 -5.50 -13.98
N MET A 73 -1.12 -4.23 -13.88
CA MET A 73 -1.67 -3.34 -12.87
C MET A 73 -3.13 -3.08 -13.23
N GLN A 74 -4.00 -3.32 -12.28
CA GLN A 74 -5.43 -3.01 -12.38
C GLN A 74 -5.75 -2.05 -11.24
N ASP A 75 -6.65 -1.12 -11.53
CA ASP A 75 -7.15 -0.17 -10.57
C ASP A 75 -8.64 0.04 -10.82
N HIS A 76 -9.35 0.52 -9.82
CA HIS A 76 -10.73 0.94 -9.98
C HIS A 76 -10.75 2.42 -10.35
N HIS A 77 -11.18 2.71 -11.58
CA HIS A 77 -11.38 4.10 -11.98
C HIS A 77 -12.66 4.64 -11.36
N GLU A 78 -12.52 5.70 -10.58
CA GLU A 78 -13.63 6.34 -9.89
C GLU A 78 -13.90 7.73 -10.49
N VAL A 79 -15.18 8.07 -10.61
CA VAL A 79 -15.64 9.43 -10.97
C VAL A 79 -16.45 9.95 -9.80
N THR A 80 -16.00 11.06 -9.23
CA THR A 80 -16.69 11.69 -8.10
C THR A 80 -17.83 12.58 -8.59
N TYR A 81 -19.02 12.36 -8.04
CA TYR A 81 -20.16 13.28 -8.19
C TYR A 81 -20.43 13.96 -6.86
N ILE A 82 -20.43 15.30 -6.87
CA ILE A 82 -20.78 16.11 -5.70
C ILE A 82 -22.13 16.77 -5.99
N LEU A 83 -23.13 16.45 -5.16
CA LEU A 83 -24.50 16.93 -5.31
C LEU A 83 -24.93 17.62 -4.02
N LYS A 84 -25.70 18.72 -4.14
CA LYS A 84 -26.40 19.32 -3.01
C LYS A 84 -27.81 18.74 -2.92
N MET A 85 -28.11 18.08 -1.80
CA MET A 85 -29.47 17.59 -1.54
C MET A 85 -30.39 18.74 -1.13
N LYS A 86 -31.69 18.61 -1.43
CA LYS A 86 -32.70 19.61 -1.02
C LYS A 86 -32.99 19.58 0.48
N GLN A 87 -32.72 18.46 1.13
CA GLN A 87 -32.94 18.19 2.54
C GLN A 87 -31.70 17.49 3.09
N ASP A 88 -31.54 17.54 4.40
CA ASP A 88 -30.42 16.88 5.07
C ASP A 88 -30.51 15.36 4.93
N TRP A 89 -29.36 14.74 4.70
CA TRP A 89 -29.27 13.30 4.60
C TRP A 89 -29.19 12.68 5.99
N ASN A 90 -30.33 12.19 6.48
CA ASN A 90 -30.49 11.64 7.84
C ASN A 90 -30.53 10.10 7.90
N PHE A 91 -30.14 9.40 6.82
CA PHE A 91 -30.26 7.94 6.74
C PHE A 91 -29.40 7.22 7.78
N LEU A 92 -28.22 7.78 8.11
CA LEU A 92 -27.33 7.20 9.12
C LEU A 92 -27.43 7.91 10.49
N THR A 93 -28.47 8.71 10.71
CA THR A 93 -28.63 9.43 11.97
C THR A 93 -28.94 8.44 13.09
N GLY A 94 -28.08 8.40 14.10
CA GLY A 94 -28.21 7.48 15.24
C GLY A 94 -27.52 6.13 15.07
N CYS A 95 -26.91 5.86 13.90
CA CYS A 95 -26.04 4.69 13.75
C CYS A 95 -24.76 4.87 14.57
N THR A 96 -24.31 3.79 15.19
CA THR A 96 -23.12 3.78 16.06
C THR A 96 -21.88 3.19 15.36
N PHE A 97 -22.07 2.52 14.22
CA PHE A 97 -21.05 1.83 13.42
C PHE A 97 -20.17 0.87 14.22
N GLY A 98 -20.78 0.14 15.16
CA GLY A 98 -20.07 -0.79 16.02
C GLY A 98 -19.27 -0.14 17.15
N ALA A 99 -19.53 1.15 17.46
CA ALA A 99 -19.04 1.78 18.67
C ALA A 99 -19.72 1.22 19.94
N THR A 100 -20.93 0.67 19.80
CA THR A 100 -21.65 -0.08 20.84
C THR A 100 -22.07 -1.43 20.29
N ASP A 101 -22.25 -2.42 21.17
CA ASP A 101 -22.70 -3.76 20.78
C ASP A 101 -24.12 -3.75 20.17
N ASP A 102 -24.96 -2.80 20.59
CA ASP A 102 -26.32 -2.60 20.09
C ASP A 102 -26.38 -1.42 19.10
N ASP A 103 -26.08 -1.67 17.82
CA ASP A 103 -26.24 -0.67 16.76
C ASP A 103 -27.67 -0.70 16.18
N PRO A 104 -28.45 0.39 16.32
CA PRO A 104 -29.84 0.43 15.82
C PRO A 104 -29.96 0.22 14.30
N CYS A 105 -29.00 0.72 13.53
CA CYS A 105 -29.00 0.60 12.07
C CYS A 105 -28.60 -0.79 11.60
N LEU A 106 -27.71 -1.46 12.34
CA LEU A 106 -27.38 -2.86 12.10
C LEU A 106 -28.57 -3.76 12.40
N ALA A 107 -29.31 -3.49 13.47
CA ALA A 107 -30.56 -4.19 13.80
C ALA A 107 -31.60 -4.01 12.69
N GLU A 108 -31.86 -2.77 12.26
CA GLU A 108 -32.77 -2.46 11.14
C GLU A 108 -32.37 -3.17 9.84
N TYR A 109 -31.08 -3.19 9.51
CA TYR A 109 -30.56 -3.91 8.34
C TYR A 109 -30.84 -5.42 8.40
N PHE A 110 -30.73 -6.03 9.56
CA PHE A 110 -31.02 -7.45 9.73
C PHE A 110 -32.53 -7.75 9.70
N GLU A 111 -33.37 -6.83 10.15
CA GLU A 111 -34.84 -6.96 10.08
C GLU A 111 -35.38 -6.78 8.66
N THR A 112 -34.86 -5.82 7.90
CA THR A 112 -35.31 -5.48 6.53
C THR A 112 -34.85 -6.45 5.45
N ARG A 113 -33.98 -7.41 5.79
CA ARG A 113 -33.46 -8.46 4.87
C ARG A 113 -34.23 -9.78 4.87
N LYS A 114 -35.37 -9.88 5.58
CA LYS A 114 -36.32 -11.00 5.45
C LYS A 114 -37.36 -10.71 4.37
#